data_AF-A0A6A7LLF2-F1
#
_entry.id   AF-A0A6A7LLF2-F1
#
_cell.length_a   1.000
_cell.length_b   1.000
_cell.length_c   1.000
_cell.angle_alpha   90.00
_cell.angle_beta   90.00
_cell.angle_gamma   90.00
#
_symmetry.space_group_name_H-M   'P 1'
#
loop_
_entity.id
_entity.type
_entity.pdbx_description
1 polymer ?
#
loop_
_entity_poly.entity_id
_entity_poly.type
_entity_poly.pdbx_seq_one_letter_code
_entity_poly.pdbx_strand_id
1 'polypeptide(L)'
;MSKREIKKFLMQGTLTGKLATVKKDASPHIVPVWFVLDGSHNRGRLGDIVFMTGVGSIKARNIQRDNRVSICVDDQTPPFSFVTVFGIARTFHYKQTTLFKWATKIAERYMGKDRAEAYGKRNSGEDEVVIRIEHTKILAEKDIAD
;
A
#
# COMPACT_ATOMS: atom_id res chain seq x y z
N MET A 1 10.83 -4.82 15.73
CA MET A 1 11.68 -4.13 14.72
C MET A 1 11.81 -2.63 15.01
N SER A 2 12.96 -2.01 14.74
CA SER A 2 13.15 -0.56 14.73
C SER A 2 12.44 0.11 13.55
N LYS A 3 12.23 1.45 13.61
CA LYS A 3 11.63 2.22 12.49
C LYS A 3 12.37 2.03 11.16
N ARG A 4 13.71 1.96 11.20
CA ARG A 4 14.55 1.75 10.01
C ARG A 4 14.36 0.37 9.42
N GLU A 5 14.31 -0.66 10.27
CA GLU A 5 14.05 -2.04 9.86
C GLU A 5 12.65 -2.20 9.27
N ILE A 6 11.63 -1.62 9.89
CA ILE A 6 10.25 -1.62 9.36
C ILE A 6 10.21 -1.00 7.97
N LYS A 7 10.82 0.17 7.78
CA LYS A 7 10.87 0.83 6.47
C LYS A 7 11.59 -0.01 5.42
N LYS A 8 12.73 -0.62 5.80
CA LYS A 8 13.51 -1.50 4.91
C LYS A 8 12.68 -2.72 4.51
N PHE A 9 12.03 -3.37 5.48
CA PHE A 9 11.20 -4.54 5.28
C PHE A 9 9.99 -4.24 4.38
N LEU A 10 9.24 -3.17 4.67
CA LEU A 10 8.08 -2.78 3.86
C LEU A 10 8.45 -2.45 2.40
N MET A 11 9.68 -2.03 2.15
CA MET A 11 10.20 -1.74 0.80
C MET A 11 11.06 -2.87 0.23
N GLN A 12 11.16 -4.02 0.89
CA GLN A 12 11.93 -5.17 0.42
C GLN A 12 11.26 -5.78 -0.81
N GLY A 13 12.04 -5.88 -1.89
CA GLY A 13 11.64 -6.49 -3.15
C GLY A 13 10.21 -6.12 -3.56
N THR A 14 9.43 -7.17 -3.84
CA THR A 14 8.07 -7.08 -4.36
C THR A 14 7.02 -7.63 -3.38
N LEU A 15 7.29 -7.57 -2.07
CA LEU A 15 6.31 -8.00 -1.08
C LEU A 15 5.00 -7.22 -1.27
N THR A 16 3.89 -7.96 -1.41
CA THR A 16 2.55 -7.38 -1.54
C THR A 16 1.96 -7.14 -0.16
N GLY A 17 1.13 -6.10 -0.05
CA GLY A 17 0.37 -5.86 1.17
C GLY A 17 -1.02 -6.49 1.09
N LYS A 18 -1.45 -7.17 2.15
CA LYS A 18 -2.79 -7.74 2.29
C LYS A 18 -3.65 -6.69 2.97
N LEU A 19 -4.38 -5.91 2.17
CA LEU A 19 -5.21 -4.81 2.63
C LEU A 19 -6.56 -5.33 3.09
N ALA A 20 -6.87 -5.11 4.37
CA ALA A 20 -8.18 -5.30 4.95
C ALA A 20 -8.98 -4.00 4.93
N THR A 21 -10.23 -4.10 4.48
CA THR A 21 -11.25 -3.04 4.47
C THR A 21 -12.56 -3.59 5.02
N VAL A 22 -13.43 -2.74 5.55
CA VAL A 22 -14.74 -3.16 6.09
C VAL A 22 -15.82 -2.98 5.02
N LYS A 23 -16.62 -4.02 4.73
CA LYS A 23 -17.77 -3.94 3.79
C LYS A 23 -18.99 -3.26 4.41
N LYS A 24 -20.03 -3.01 3.60
CA LYS A 24 -21.28 -2.35 4.05
C LYS A 24 -22.01 -3.16 5.11
N ASP A 25 -21.93 -4.48 5.01
CA ASP A 25 -22.46 -5.47 5.94
C ASP A 25 -21.54 -5.70 7.17
N ALA A 26 -20.56 -4.82 7.39
CA ALA A 26 -19.51 -4.91 8.42
C ALA A 26 -18.54 -6.10 8.32
N SER A 27 -18.71 -7.01 7.35
CA SER A 27 -17.80 -8.15 7.19
C SER A 27 -16.46 -7.72 6.54
N PRO A 28 -15.36 -8.43 6.82
CA PRO A 28 -14.05 -8.07 6.30
C PRO A 28 -13.92 -8.35 4.81
N HIS A 29 -13.11 -7.54 4.13
CA HIS A 29 -12.68 -7.76 2.75
C HIS A 29 -11.18 -7.57 2.64
N ILE A 30 -10.48 -8.63 2.26
CA ILE A 30 -9.02 -8.69 2.19
C ILE A 30 -8.58 -8.95 0.75
N VAL A 31 -7.62 -8.18 0.28
CA VAL A 31 -7.09 -8.23 -1.09
C VAL A 31 -5.60 -7.85 -1.11
N PRO A 32 -4.78 -8.50 -1.95
CA PRO A 32 -3.40 -8.06 -2.15
C PRO A 32 -3.36 -6.72 -2.90
N VAL A 33 -2.40 -5.87 -2.57
CA VAL A 33 -2.10 -4.61 -3.25
C VAL A 33 -0.59 -4.41 -3.42
N TRP A 34 -0.23 -3.74 -4.52
CA TRP A 34 1.10 -3.19 -4.72
C TRP A 34 1.19 -1.80 -4.14
N PHE A 35 2.27 -1.48 -3.45
CA PHE A 35 2.39 -0.21 -2.77
C PHE A 35 3.82 0.32 -2.76
N VAL A 36 3.95 1.61 -2.42
CA VAL A 36 5.22 2.25 -2.08
C VAL A 36 5.06 3.08 -0.81
N LEU A 37 6.17 3.47 -0.19
CA LEU A 37 6.17 4.45 0.89
C LEU A 37 6.42 5.86 0.34
N ASP A 38 5.61 6.83 0.76
CA ASP A 38 5.82 8.25 0.51
C ASP A 38 6.29 8.96 1.78
N GLY A 39 7.53 9.44 1.76
CA GLY A 39 8.15 10.17 2.87
C GLY A 39 8.07 11.70 2.75
N SER A 40 7.46 12.23 1.69
CA SER A 40 7.47 13.68 1.37
C SER A 40 6.90 14.57 2.48
N HIS A 41 6.00 14.05 3.31
CA HIS A 41 5.35 14.79 4.40
C HIS A 41 5.90 14.46 5.80
N ASN A 42 7.04 13.77 5.94
CA ASN A 42 7.44 13.24 7.24
C ASN A 42 8.93 13.39 7.60
N ARG A 43 9.20 14.30 8.54
CA ARG A 43 10.39 14.25 9.40
C ARG A 43 10.11 13.34 10.60
N GLY A 44 10.61 12.09 10.59
CA GLY A 44 10.62 11.21 11.78
C GLY A 44 9.52 10.14 11.90
N ARG A 45 8.59 10.05 10.93
CA ARG A 45 7.58 8.96 10.82
C ARG A 45 7.92 7.99 9.67
N LEU A 46 7.18 6.86 9.58
CA LEU A 46 7.42 5.79 8.59
C LEU A 46 7.28 6.27 7.11
N GLY A 47 6.39 7.24 6.87
CA GLY A 47 5.87 7.56 5.54
C GLY A 47 4.48 6.95 5.33
N ASP A 48 3.73 7.52 4.41
CA ASP A 48 2.40 7.00 4.06
C ASP A 48 2.56 5.77 3.16
N ILE A 49 1.71 4.76 3.36
CA ILE A 49 1.57 3.68 2.37
C ILE A 49 0.71 4.22 1.23
N VAL A 50 1.21 4.13 0.00
CA VAL A 50 0.54 4.63 -1.19
C VAL A 50 0.32 3.49 -2.17
N PHE A 51 -0.93 3.30 -2.62
CA PHE A 51 -1.30 2.38 -3.69
C PHE A 51 -2.35 3.00 -4.61
N MET A 52 -2.57 2.37 -5.76
CA MET A 52 -3.60 2.78 -6.72
C MET A 52 -4.66 1.70 -6.92
N THR A 53 -5.87 2.12 -7.24
CA THR A 53 -6.99 1.24 -7.57
C THR A 53 -8.05 2.01 -8.34
N GLY A 54 -8.84 1.30 -9.15
CA GLY A 54 -10.04 1.87 -9.74
C GLY A 54 -11.03 2.36 -8.67
N VAL A 55 -11.62 3.54 -8.91
CA VAL A 55 -12.61 4.20 -8.04
C VAL A 55 -13.85 3.33 -7.82
N GLY A 56 -14.22 2.52 -8.81
CA GLY A 56 -15.31 1.56 -8.75
C GLY A 56 -14.98 0.23 -8.05
N SER A 57 -13.80 0.08 -7.43
CA SER A 57 -13.45 -1.16 -6.73
C SER A 57 -14.16 -1.32 -5.39
N ILE A 58 -14.31 -2.56 -4.91
CA ILE A 58 -14.89 -2.85 -3.58
C ILE A 58 -14.08 -2.14 -2.48
N LYS A 59 -12.75 -2.17 -2.56
CA LYS A 59 -11.87 -1.54 -1.56
C LYS A 59 -11.99 0.00 -1.56
N ALA A 60 -12.11 0.63 -2.73
CA ALA A 60 -12.31 2.08 -2.82
C ALA A 60 -13.65 2.51 -2.20
N ARG A 61 -14.75 1.82 -2.55
CA ARG A 61 -16.07 2.06 -1.93
C ARG A 61 -16.06 1.80 -0.43
N ASN A 62 -15.34 0.78 0.02
CA ASN A 62 -15.20 0.49 1.45
C ASN A 62 -14.48 1.62 2.17
N ILE A 63 -13.32 2.06 1.66
CA ILE A 63 -12.52 3.16 2.23
C ILE A 63 -13.30 4.47 2.28
N GLN A 64 -14.10 4.76 1.26
CA GLN A 64 -14.94 5.96 1.24
C GLN A 64 -15.99 5.97 2.37
N ARG A 65 -16.53 4.81 2.72
CA ARG A 65 -17.52 4.66 3.81
C ARG A 65 -16.86 4.57 5.19
N ASP A 66 -15.85 3.73 5.31
CA ASP A 66 -15.07 3.51 6.53
C ASP A 66 -13.59 3.49 6.17
N ASN A 67 -12.90 4.55 6.57
CA ASN A 67 -11.52 4.78 6.19
C ASN A 67 -10.51 4.06 7.10
N ARG A 68 -10.96 3.31 8.10
CA ARG A 68 -10.09 2.51 8.96
C ARG A 68 -9.66 1.25 8.20
N VAL A 69 -8.35 1.09 8.05
CA VAL A 69 -7.77 -0.04 7.31
C VAL A 69 -6.66 -0.70 8.11
N SER A 70 -6.39 -1.95 7.76
CA SER A 70 -5.17 -2.65 8.17
C SER A 70 -4.49 -3.21 6.92
N ILE A 71 -3.16 -3.16 6.87
CA ILE A 71 -2.39 -3.77 5.79
C ILE A 71 -1.25 -4.58 6.40
N CYS A 72 -1.23 -5.87 6.09
CA CYS A 72 -0.16 -6.79 6.51
C CYS A 72 0.80 -7.04 5.34
N VAL A 73 2.08 -6.92 5.59
CA VAL A 73 3.16 -7.30 4.68
C VAL A 73 3.97 -8.37 5.40
N ASP A 74 4.08 -9.54 4.82
CA ASP A 74 4.75 -10.71 5.36
C ASP A 74 5.81 -11.23 4.37
N ASP A 75 6.92 -11.71 4.93
CA ASP A 75 7.83 -12.61 4.25
C ASP A 75 7.34 -14.04 4.51
N GLN A 76 7.07 -14.77 3.44
CA GLN A 76 6.51 -16.11 3.47
C GLN A 76 7.59 -17.19 3.53
N THR A 77 8.84 -16.79 3.80
CA THR A 77 9.98 -17.69 3.95
C THR A 77 10.50 -17.67 5.40
N PRO A 78 10.86 -18.83 6.00
CA PRO A 78 11.49 -18.86 7.31
C PRO A 78 12.84 -18.13 7.35
N PRO A 79 13.20 -17.45 8.46
CA PRO A 79 12.43 -17.30 9.68
C PRO A 79 11.42 -16.13 9.55
N PHE A 80 10.13 -16.49 9.47
CA PHE A 80 9.06 -15.58 9.02
C PHE A 80 9.09 -14.22 9.73
N SER A 81 8.84 -13.16 8.95
CA SER A 81 8.78 -11.79 9.46
C SER A 81 7.55 -11.08 8.90
N PHE A 82 6.93 -10.19 9.66
CA PHE A 82 5.82 -9.39 9.15
C PHE A 82 5.73 -8.01 9.77
N VAL A 83 5.07 -7.10 9.05
CA VAL A 83 4.66 -5.78 9.52
C VAL A 83 3.18 -5.60 9.20
N THR A 84 2.38 -5.38 10.24
CA THR A 84 1.00 -4.92 10.11
C THR A 84 0.91 -3.43 10.44
N VAL A 85 0.39 -2.65 9.50
CA VAL A 85 0.09 -1.23 9.67
C VAL A 85 -1.42 -1.05 9.81
N PHE A 86 -1.85 -0.50 10.94
CA PHE A 86 -3.20 0.01 11.13
C PHE A 86 -3.20 1.49 10.77
N GLY A 87 -4.22 1.98 10.07
CA GLY A 87 -4.22 3.36 9.62
C GLY A 87 -5.55 3.90 9.13
N ILE A 88 -5.51 5.17 8.76
CA ILE A 88 -6.61 5.89 8.13
C ILE A 88 -6.27 6.10 6.65
N ALA A 89 -7.11 5.57 5.78
CA ALA A 89 -6.98 5.69 4.35
C ALA A 89 -7.69 6.94 3.82
N ARG A 90 -7.08 7.64 2.86
CA ARG A 90 -7.70 8.76 2.14
C ARG A 90 -7.59 8.52 0.64
N THR A 91 -8.69 8.75 -0.06
CA THR A 91 -8.78 8.68 -1.51
C THR A 91 -8.47 10.03 -2.12
N PHE A 92 -7.58 10.05 -3.11
CA PHE A 92 -7.20 11.25 -3.85
C PHE A 92 -7.49 11.06 -5.34
N HIS A 93 -8.28 11.98 -5.87
CA HIS A 93 -8.48 12.14 -7.31
C HIS A 93 -7.42 13.11 -7.82
N TYR A 94 -6.71 12.71 -8.86
CA TYR A 94 -5.68 13.53 -9.47
C TYR A 94 -5.81 13.55 -10.98
N LYS A 95 -5.17 14.54 -11.60
CA LYS A 95 -4.97 14.56 -13.05
C LYS A 95 -4.15 13.34 -13.48
N GLN A 96 -4.39 12.86 -14.70
CA GLN A 96 -3.72 11.70 -15.28
C GLN A 96 -2.18 11.74 -15.15
N THR A 97 -1.56 12.91 -15.29
CA THR A 97 -0.10 13.07 -15.15
C THR A 97 0.43 12.69 -13.76
N THR A 98 -0.36 12.91 -12.71
CA THR A 98 -0.01 12.52 -11.33
C THR A 98 -0.33 11.06 -11.08
N LEU A 99 -1.45 10.55 -11.62
CA LEU A 99 -1.77 9.12 -11.59
C LEU A 99 -0.65 8.31 -12.27
N PHE A 100 -0.20 8.75 -13.44
CA PHE A 100 0.89 8.12 -14.19
C PHE A 100 2.20 8.08 -13.39
N LYS A 101 2.54 9.15 -12.66
CA LYS A 101 3.74 9.18 -11.80
C LYS A 101 3.66 8.13 -10.69
N TRP A 102 2.52 8.01 -10.01
CA TRP A 102 2.34 7.00 -8.96
C TRP A 102 2.30 5.58 -9.53
N ALA A 103 1.56 5.38 -10.62
CA ALA A 103 1.46 4.10 -11.29
C ALA A 103 2.84 3.61 -11.75
N THR A 104 3.65 4.49 -12.34
CA THR A 104 5.03 4.18 -12.78
C THR A 104 5.93 3.86 -11.59
N LYS A 105 5.87 4.65 -10.50
CA LYS A 105 6.69 4.39 -9.30
C LYS A 105 6.35 3.05 -8.64
N ILE A 106 5.06 2.71 -8.57
CA ILE A 106 4.62 1.40 -8.07
C ILE A 106 5.08 0.31 -9.06
N ALA A 107 4.83 0.48 -10.36
CA ALA A 107 5.22 -0.49 -11.37
C ALA A 107 6.72 -0.75 -11.41
N GLU A 108 7.57 0.26 -11.27
CA GLU A 108 9.03 0.11 -11.21
C GLU A 108 9.44 -0.84 -10.08
N ARG A 109 8.83 -0.71 -8.90
CA ARG A 109 9.10 -1.60 -7.77
C ARG A 109 8.75 -3.04 -8.09
N TYR A 110 7.58 -3.30 -8.68
CA TYR A 110 7.04 -4.66 -8.82
C TYR A 110 7.41 -5.36 -10.13
N MET A 111 7.64 -4.60 -11.20
CA MET A 111 7.85 -5.11 -12.56
C MET A 111 9.25 -4.83 -13.10
N GLY A 112 10.02 -3.99 -12.41
CA GLY A 112 11.33 -3.49 -12.84
C GLY A 112 11.24 -2.23 -13.72
N LYS A 113 12.37 -1.53 -13.85
CA LYS A 113 12.49 -0.27 -14.61
C LYS A 113 12.03 -0.40 -16.06
N ASP A 114 12.43 -1.47 -16.74
CA ASP A 114 12.15 -1.69 -18.15
C ASP A 114 10.66 -1.80 -18.47
N ARG A 115 9.83 -2.17 -17.48
CA ARG A 115 8.37 -2.31 -17.61
C ARG A 115 7.59 -1.22 -16.89
N ALA A 116 8.26 -0.35 -16.14
CA ALA A 116 7.63 0.66 -15.29
C ALA A 116 6.71 1.58 -16.09
N GLU A 117 7.17 2.09 -17.23
CA GLU A 117 6.39 3.01 -18.07
C GLU A 117 5.15 2.34 -18.68
N ALA A 118 5.30 1.12 -19.21
CA ALA A 118 4.20 0.39 -19.83
C ALA A 118 3.07 0.10 -18.83
N TYR A 119 3.43 -0.36 -17.63
CA TYR A 119 2.47 -0.58 -16.54
C TYR A 119 1.96 0.73 -15.94
N GLY A 120 2.79 1.77 -15.91
CA GLY A 120 2.40 3.12 -15.52
C GLY A 120 1.25 3.64 -16.38
N LYS A 121 1.40 3.58 -17.71
CA LYS A 121 0.37 3.96 -18.69
C LYS A 121 -0.91 3.13 -18.52
N ARG A 122 -0.77 1.81 -18.36
CA ARG A 122 -1.90 0.89 -18.18
C ARG A 122 -2.71 1.19 -16.92
N ASN A 123 -2.05 1.57 -15.83
CA ASN A 123 -2.67 1.73 -14.50
C ASN A 123 -2.89 3.19 -14.12
N SER A 124 -2.95 4.10 -15.09
CA SER A 124 -3.23 5.53 -14.87
C SER A 124 -4.40 6.03 -15.72
N GLY A 125 -5.44 5.19 -15.87
CA GLY A 125 -6.70 5.58 -16.50
C GLY A 125 -7.46 6.62 -15.68
N GLU A 126 -8.50 7.23 -16.28
CA GLU A 126 -9.29 8.29 -15.62
C GLU A 126 -10.08 7.80 -14.40
N ASP A 127 -10.41 6.51 -14.39
CA ASP A 127 -11.11 5.86 -13.27
C ASP A 127 -10.17 5.44 -12.12
N GLU A 128 -8.87 5.70 -12.20
CA GLU A 128 -7.90 5.35 -11.17
C GLU A 128 -7.79 6.43 -10.08
N VAL A 129 -7.68 5.99 -8.83
CA VAL A 129 -7.45 6.87 -7.69
C VAL A 129 -6.20 6.46 -6.92
N VAL A 130 -5.59 7.42 -6.24
CA VAL A 130 -4.49 7.17 -5.31
C VAL A 130 -5.08 7.03 -3.90
N ILE A 131 -4.73 5.95 -3.21
CA ILE A 131 -5.02 5.78 -1.79
C ILE A 131 -3.75 6.02 -0.99
N ARG A 132 -3.83 6.85 0.04
CA ARG A 132 -2.77 7.03 1.03
C ARG A 132 -3.25 6.56 2.39
N ILE A 133 -2.44 5.76 3.09
CA ILE A 133 -2.71 5.29 4.45
C ILE A 133 -1.73 5.97 5.39
N GLU A 134 -2.26 6.80 6.28
CA GLU A 134 -1.52 7.31 7.44
C GLU A 134 -1.60 6.27 8.57
N HIS A 135 -0.44 5.84 9.06
CA HIS A 135 -0.37 4.85 10.14
C HIS A 135 -0.79 5.46 11.48
N THR A 136 -1.65 4.72 12.19
CA THR A 136 -2.04 5.01 13.58
C THR A 136 -1.34 4.07 14.56
N LYS A 137 -1.09 2.82 14.16
CA LYS A 137 -0.38 1.82 14.94
C LYS A 137 0.40 0.88 14.00
N ILE A 138 1.54 0.38 14.48
CA ILE A 138 2.35 -0.61 13.77
C ILE A 138 2.62 -1.78 14.71
N LEU A 139 2.41 -3.00 14.21
CA LEU A 139 2.88 -4.26 14.81
C LEU A 139 3.93 -4.85 13.88
N ALA A 140 5.09 -5.24 14.40
CA ALA A 140 6.21 -5.70 13.58
C ALA A 140 7.04 -6.77 14.30
N GLU A 141 6.99 -7.99 13.77
CA GLU A 141 7.69 -9.16 14.30
C GLU A 141 8.73 -9.64 13.30
N LYS A 142 9.91 -10.01 13.81
CA LYS A 142 11.07 -10.43 13.02
C LYS A 142 11.48 -11.82 13.45
N ASP A 143 11.86 -12.66 12.49
CA ASP A 143 12.46 -13.98 12.70
C ASP A 143 11.65 -14.85 13.68
N ILE A 144 10.33 -14.95 13.49
CA ILE A 144 9.39 -15.58 14.43
C ILE A 144 9.69 -17.06 14.68
N ALA A 145 10.40 -17.69 13.76
CA ALA A 145 10.75 -19.10 13.81
C ALA A 145 12.24 -19.37 14.07
N ASP A 146 13.01 -18.34 14.49
CA ASP A 146 14.37 -18.52 15.04
C ASP A 146 14.34 -18.96 16.52
#